data_AF-A0A8H6XEP5-F1
#
_entry.id   AF-A0A8H6XEP5-F1
#
_cell.length_a   1.000
_cell.length_b   1.000
_cell.length_c   1.000
_cell.angle_alpha   90.00
_cell.angle_beta   90.00
_cell.angle_gamma   90.00
#
_symmetry.space_group_name_H-M   'P 1'
#
loop_
_entity.id
_entity.type
_entity.pdbx_description
1 polymer ?
#
loop_
_entity_poly.entity_id
_entity_poly.type
_entity_poly.pdbx_seq_one_letter_code
_entity_poly.pdbx_strand_id
1 'polypeptide(L)'
;MTVTLTACRTPGRASEGVRVSPNCLHKFGVLIVKASSQPPTSDMHQSHNIAWDSLTTNLTFISENPAITPRRTDLFPRGLSSQANSLNHFARTIATTIRTFSDTERAKYPAHYEAPLQGKLFPDDILSRYCDLPFASVTPKSQLIENWIERAGSNPPSYGTGQGDLADVVKVLLAENQLDRLLMLAQHPQVPLHELHWLSWGHSFGWDHTMQWALEAYIFFNVLLSKPELHVDGRYKSMSSYQSVVRKLTYSTDYDAQTFPHRDFFFGALDHTGPVDKAADPLADPNKLQEYLKMCFRLLYRYDMLAQECGVVRLDWEGNVAFTVGCLWKAKTDYVETGKDSWVTRFA
;
A
#
# COMPACT_ATOMS: atom_id res chain seq x y z
N MET A 1 -40.85 22.29 32.99
CA MET A 1 -41.42 22.60 31.67
C MET A 1 -40.72 21.70 30.66
N THR A 2 -41.08 20.43 30.44
CA THR A 2 -42.35 19.71 30.65
C THR A 2 -43.50 20.22 29.79
N VAL A 3 -43.58 19.70 28.57
CA VAL A 3 -44.84 19.35 27.89
C VAL A 3 -44.67 17.90 27.43
N THR A 4 -45.75 17.13 27.42
CA THR A 4 -45.76 15.67 27.33
C THR A 4 -46.95 15.20 26.48
N LEU A 5 -46.95 13.92 26.09
CA LEU A 5 -48.04 13.17 25.45
C LEU A 5 -48.12 13.33 23.91
N THR A 6 -48.56 12.34 23.13
CA THR A 6 -49.33 11.13 23.51
C THR A 6 -48.96 9.91 22.64
N ALA A 7 -49.01 8.71 23.21
CA ALA A 7 -49.00 7.45 22.45
C ALA A 7 -50.42 6.88 22.33
N CYS A 8 -50.77 6.27 21.20
CA CYS A 8 -52.01 5.50 21.04
C CYS A 8 -51.72 4.00 20.92
N ARG A 9 -52.49 3.18 21.67
CA ARG A 9 -52.44 1.71 21.66
C ARG A 9 -53.80 1.15 21.23
N THR A 10 -53.77 0.17 20.30
CA THR A 10 -54.54 -1.11 20.20
C THR A 10 -55.94 -1.26 20.81
N PRO A 11 -56.79 -2.17 20.26
CA PRO A 11 -56.96 -3.45 20.97
C PRO A 11 -57.22 -4.73 20.12
N GLY A 12 -56.76 -5.88 20.66
CA GLY A 12 -57.22 -7.26 20.38
C GLY A 12 -56.81 -7.87 19.03
N ARG A 13 -57.10 -9.16 18.72
CA ARG A 13 -57.34 -10.40 19.50
C ARG A 13 -57.21 -11.59 18.50
N ALA A 14 -57.03 -12.88 18.82
CA ALA A 14 -57.04 -13.68 20.06
C ALA A 14 -56.05 -14.88 19.96
N SER A 15 -56.02 -15.75 20.97
CA SER A 15 -55.09 -16.87 21.16
C SER A 15 -55.49 -18.16 20.43
N GLU A 16 -54.51 -18.94 19.98
CA GLU A 16 -54.61 -20.41 19.98
C GLU A 16 -53.21 -21.05 20.12
N GLY A 17 -53.09 -22.05 21.00
CA GLY A 17 -51.82 -22.71 21.32
C GLY A 17 -51.80 -24.14 20.83
N VAL A 18 -50.84 -24.48 19.95
CA VAL A 18 -50.66 -25.85 19.44
C VAL A 18 -49.44 -26.49 20.11
N ARG A 19 -49.65 -27.65 20.73
CA ARG A 19 -48.57 -28.50 21.28
C ARG A 19 -47.84 -29.17 20.12
N VAL A 20 -46.51 -29.15 20.12
CA VAL A 20 -45.70 -29.95 19.20
C VAL A 20 -45.11 -31.14 19.95
N SER A 21 -45.34 -32.33 19.42
CA SER A 21 -44.91 -33.62 19.99
C SER A 21 -43.42 -33.89 19.70
N PRO A 22 -42.66 -34.56 20.58
CA PRO A 22 -41.27 -34.88 20.33
C PRO A 22 -41.13 -36.10 19.42
N ASN A 23 -40.43 -35.95 18.28
CA ASN A 23 -39.52 -36.94 17.69
C ASN A 23 -39.08 -36.50 16.29
N CYS A 24 -37.85 -36.00 16.17
CA CYS A 24 -37.08 -36.04 14.92
C CYS A 24 -35.58 -35.93 15.23
N LEU A 25 -35.04 -36.95 15.90
CA LEU A 25 -33.61 -37.20 15.91
C LEU A 25 -33.18 -37.63 14.50
N HIS A 26 -32.31 -36.87 13.84
CA HIS A 26 -30.99 -37.35 13.36
C HIS A 26 -30.22 -36.27 12.57
N LYS A 27 -28.88 -36.35 12.67
CA LYS A 27 -27.86 -35.62 11.86
C LYS A 27 -27.78 -34.10 12.02
N PHE A 28 -27.13 -33.66 13.11
CA PHE A 28 -26.02 -32.71 12.99
C PHE A 28 -24.89 -33.15 13.93
N GLY A 29 -23.68 -33.33 13.39
CA GLY A 29 -22.50 -33.65 14.18
C GLY A 29 -22.05 -32.40 14.93
N VAL A 30 -22.04 -32.45 16.26
CA VAL A 30 -21.56 -31.35 17.10
C VAL A 30 -20.03 -31.32 17.00
N LEU A 31 -19.51 -30.46 16.13
CA LEU A 31 -18.09 -30.13 16.11
C LEU A 31 -17.81 -29.24 17.33
N ILE A 32 -17.22 -29.80 18.39
CA ILE A 32 -16.79 -29.01 19.56
C ILE A 32 -15.58 -28.17 19.16
N VAL A 33 -15.84 -26.96 18.66
CA VAL A 33 -14.81 -25.95 18.49
C VAL A 33 -14.41 -25.49 19.89
N LYS A 34 -13.23 -25.93 20.36
CA LYS A 34 -12.56 -25.27 21.49
C LYS A 34 -12.29 -23.83 21.09
N ALA A 35 -12.99 -22.88 21.72
CA ALA A 35 -12.62 -21.48 21.63
C ALA A 35 -11.21 -21.32 22.21
N SER A 36 -10.22 -21.06 21.36
CA SER A 36 -8.87 -20.71 21.82
C SER A 36 -8.93 -19.32 22.43
N SER A 37 -8.63 -19.21 23.72
CA SER A 37 -8.56 -17.94 24.45
C SER A 37 -7.22 -17.24 24.23
N GLN A 38 -6.86 -17.02 22.97
CA GLN A 38 -5.78 -16.10 22.59
C GLN A 38 -6.41 -14.84 22.00
N PRO A 39 -5.87 -13.64 22.29
CA PRO A 39 -6.24 -12.45 21.53
C PRO A 39 -5.88 -12.69 20.04
N PRO A 40 -6.61 -12.11 19.08
CA PRO A 40 -6.32 -12.30 17.67
C PRO A 40 -4.90 -11.79 17.36
N THR A 41 -3.95 -12.71 17.23
CA THR A 41 -2.65 -12.41 16.66
C THR A 41 -2.88 -12.06 15.20
N SER A 42 -2.64 -10.81 14.86
CA SER A 42 -2.79 -10.31 13.50
C SER A 42 -1.60 -10.86 12.69
N ASP A 43 -1.81 -12.02 12.06
CA ASP A 43 -0.77 -12.73 11.30
C ASP A 43 -0.26 -11.87 10.13
N MET A 44 1.02 -12.02 9.80
CA MET A 44 1.62 -11.32 8.66
C MET A 44 0.84 -11.60 7.37
N HIS A 45 0.55 -10.56 6.60
CA HIS A 45 -0.19 -10.68 5.35
C HIS A 45 0.57 -11.56 4.34
N GLN A 46 -0.14 -12.43 3.64
CA GLN A 46 0.43 -13.46 2.75
C GLN A 46 1.45 -14.39 3.44
N SER A 47 1.28 -14.71 4.73
CA SER A 47 2.16 -15.62 5.50
C SER A 47 2.43 -16.99 4.88
N HIS A 48 1.54 -17.47 4.00
CA HIS A 48 1.69 -18.74 3.28
C HIS A 48 2.42 -18.62 1.93
N ASN A 49 2.59 -17.41 1.39
CA ASN A 49 3.24 -17.15 0.09
C ASN A 49 4.59 -16.44 0.22
N ILE A 50 4.75 -15.60 1.25
CA ILE A 50 5.97 -14.82 1.51
C ILE A 50 6.76 -15.46 2.65
N ALA A 51 8.04 -15.71 2.42
CA ALA A 51 8.94 -16.33 3.40
C ALA A 51 9.39 -15.34 4.49
N TRP A 52 8.45 -14.74 5.23
CA TRP A 52 8.70 -13.71 6.25
C TRP A 52 9.76 -14.12 7.28
N ASP A 53 9.78 -15.38 7.71
CA ASP A 53 10.77 -15.91 8.66
C ASP A 53 12.22 -15.75 8.18
N SER A 54 12.45 -15.74 6.86
CA SER A 54 13.78 -15.50 6.28
C SER A 54 14.26 -14.07 6.50
N LEU A 55 13.36 -13.11 6.75
CA LEU A 55 13.69 -11.75 7.18
C LEU A 55 13.64 -11.60 8.70
N THR A 56 12.55 -12.01 9.34
CA THR A 56 12.24 -11.67 10.75
C THR A 56 13.19 -12.35 11.75
N THR A 57 13.69 -13.55 11.45
CA THR A 57 14.66 -14.29 12.29
C THR A 57 16.08 -13.73 12.21
N ASN A 58 16.38 -12.97 11.14
CA ASN A 58 17.65 -12.26 10.92
C ASN A 58 17.69 -10.86 11.56
N LEU A 59 16.59 -10.41 12.17
CA LEU A 59 16.48 -9.10 12.83
C LEU A 59 16.34 -9.26 14.35
N THR A 60 17.13 -8.50 15.11
CA THR A 60 17.07 -8.41 16.58
C THR A 60 16.84 -6.96 17.02
N PHE A 61 15.99 -6.76 18.02
CA PHE A 61 15.81 -5.45 18.65
C PHE A 61 17.01 -5.14 19.56
N ILE A 62 17.50 -3.89 19.51
CA ILE A 62 18.51 -3.37 20.43
C ILE A 62 18.09 -1.95 20.82
N SER A 63 17.97 -1.70 22.13
CA SER A 63 17.77 -0.36 22.68
C SER A 63 19.12 0.37 22.77
N GLU A 64 19.16 1.64 22.36
CA GLU A 64 20.34 2.51 22.39
C GLU A 64 21.66 1.82 21.96
N ASN A 65 21.66 1.19 20.78
CA ASN A 65 22.77 0.34 20.34
C ASN A 65 24.13 1.05 20.47
N PRO A 66 25.04 0.60 21.36
CA PRO A 66 26.29 1.28 21.67
C PRO A 66 27.35 1.15 20.56
N ALA A 67 27.14 0.26 19.57
CA ALA A 67 28.02 0.08 18.43
C ALA A 67 27.82 1.13 17.31
N ILE A 68 26.89 2.08 17.49
CA ILE A 68 26.54 3.09 16.48
C ILE A 68 26.52 4.47 17.14
N THR A 69 27.03 5.47 16.43
CA THR A 69 27.05 6.88 16.84
C THR A 69 26.32 7.73 15.80
N PRO A 70 25.27 8.49 16.16
CA PRO A 70 24.61 8.50 17.48
C PRO A 70 23.96 7.15 17.81
N ARG A 71 23.81 6.85 19.10
CA ARG A 71 23.14 5.61 19.55
C ARG A 71 21.71 5.57 19.03
N ARG A 72 21.27 4.37 18.66
CA ARG A 72 19.98 4.17 17.99
C ARG A 72 19.22 3.00 18.60
N THR A 73 17.95 3.21 18.95
CA THR A 73 17.02 2.13 19.27
C THR A 73 16.37 1.66 17.97
N ASP A 74 16.50 0.39 17.63
CA ASP A 74 15.97 -0.15 16.37
C ASP A 74 16.00 -1.69 16.33
N LEU A 75 15.49 -2.26 15.22
CA LEU A 75 15.89 -3.58 14.75
C LEU A 75 17.24 -3.48 14.01
N PHE A 76 18.09 -4.48 14.22
CA PHE A 76 19.42 -4.60 13.62
C PHE A 76 19.63 -6.00 13.03
N PRO A 77 20.47 -6.13 11.99
CA PRO A 77 20.81 -7.43 11.41
C PRO A 77 21.64 -8.23 12.41
N ARG A 78 21.36 -9.53 12.56
CA ARG A 78 22.06 -10.40 13.51
C ARG A 78 23.47 -10.81 13.06
N GLY A 79 23.83 -10.58 11.79
CA GLY A 79 25.16 -10.91 11.27
C GLY A 79 25.40 -12.41 11.11
N LEU A 80 24.34 -13.21 10.91
CA LEU A 80 24.44 -14.65 10.68
C LEU A 80 25.11 -14.94 9.33
N SER A 81 25.89 -16.02 9.24
CA SER A 81 26.53 -16.44 7.98
C SER A 81 25.53 -16.78 6.87
N SER A 82 24.31 -17.18 7.23
CA SER A 82 23.19 -17.43 6.31
C SER A 82 22.33 -16.21 5.98
N GLN A 83 22.64 -15.03 6.56
CA GLN A 83 21.76 -13.86 6.48
C GLN A 83 21.51 -13.39 5.04
N ALA A 84 22.56 -13.23 4.23
CA ALA A 84 22.42 -12.80 2.83
C ALA A 84 21.52 -13.77 2.03
N ASN A 85 21.80 -15.08 2.09
CA ASN A 85 20.98 -16.11 1.44
C ASN A 85 19.51 -16.08 1.89
N SER A 86 19.26 -15.83 3.18
CA SER A 86 17.90 -15.73 3.73
C SER A 86 17.17 -14.49 3.20
N LEU A 87 17.83 -13.33 3.19
CA LEU A 87 17.27 -12.09 2.67
C LEU A 87 17.03 -12.15 1.16
N ASN A 88 17.92 -12.80 0.41
CA ASN A 88 17.71 -13.07 -1.02
C ASN A 88 16.54 -14.04 -1.26
N HIS A 89 16.31 -15.02 -0.37
CA HIS A 89 15.13 -15.89 -0.44
C HIS A 89 13.85 -15.09 -0.19
N PHE A 90 13.84 -14.27 0.86
CA PHE A 90 12.72 -13.37 1.16
C PHE A 90 12.37 -12.47 -0.03
N ALA A 91 13.37 -11.76 -0.59
CA ALA A 91 13.21 -10.87 -1.74
C ALA A 91 12.59 -11.60 -2.95
N ARG A 92 13.11 -12.78 -3.31
CA ARG A 92 12.56 -13.63 -4.37
C ARG A 92 11.10 -14.05 -4.11
N THR A 93 10.73 -14.39 -2.88
CA THR A 93 9.33 -14.76 -2.58
C THR A 93 8.37 -13.58 -2.68
N ILE A 94 8.75 -12.38 -2.22
CA ILE A 94 7.93 -11.17 -2.44
C ILE A 94 7.80 -10.88 -3.93
N ALA A 95 8.92 -10.82 -4.67
CA ALA A 95 8.91 -10.54 -6.11
C ALA A 95 8.04 -11.54 -6.90
N THR A 96 8.14 -12.84 -6.58
CA THR A 96 7.33 -13.89 -7.21
C THR A 96 5.84 -13.74 -6.87
N THR A 97 5.52 -13.43 -5.61
CA THR A 97 4.12 -13.25 -5.18
C THR A 97 3.49 -12.02 -5.85
N ILE A 98 4.22 -10.89 -5.90
CA ILE A 98 3.75 -9.67 -6.58
C ILE A 98 3.48 -9.94 -8.06
N ARG A 99 4.42 -10.54 -8.79
CA ARG A 99 4.26 -10.90 -10.22
C ARG A 99 3.07 -11.85 -10.43
N THR A 100 2.93 -12.88 -9.61
CA THR A 100 1.81 -13.83 -9.71
C THR A 100 0.44 -13.15 -9.53
N PHE A 101 0.32 -12.22 -8.57
CA PHE A 101 -0.90 -11.44 -8.38
C PHE A 101 -1.13 -10.43 -9.51
N SER A 102 -0.05 -9.82 -10.03
CA SER A 102 -0.07 -8.89 -11.16
C SER A 102 -0.59 -9.57 -12.43
N ASP A 103 0.00 -10.71 -12.82
CA ASP A 103 -0.42 -11.51 -13.98
C ASP A 103 -1.89 -11.98 -13.84
N THR A 104 -2.27 -12.41 -12.63
CA THR A 104 -3.65 -12.86 -12.32
C THR A 104 -4.65 -11.70 -12.36
N GLU A 105 -4.27 -10.49 -11.96
CA GLU A 105 -5.10 -9.30 -12.09
C GLU A 105 -5.21 -8.87 -13.56
N ARG A 106 -4.08 -8.86 -14.29
CA ARG A 106 -4.01 -8.42 -15.69
C ARG A 106 -4.89 -9.26 -16.62
N ALA A 107 -5.00 -10.55 -16.35
CA ALA A 107 -5.85 -11.49 -17.07
C ALA A 107 -7.36 -11.17 -17.00
N LYS A 108 -7.79 -10.27 -16.10
CA LYS A 108 -9.20 -9.82 -15.98
C LYS A 108 -9.57 -8.70 -16.97
N TYR A 109 -8.57 -8.10 -17.61
CA TYR A 109 -8.72 -6.91 -18.46
C TYR A 109 -8.46 -7.22 -19.94
N PRO A 110 -9.06 -6.47 -20.88
CA PRO A 110 -8.76 -6.59 -22.31
C PRO A 110 -7.26 -6.55 -22.64
N ALA A 111 -6.85 -7.28 -23.68
CA ALA A 111 -5.48 -7.21 -24.20
C ALA A 111 -5.22 -5.89 -24.96
N HIS A 112 -6.26 -5.32 -25.58
CA HIS A 112 -6.18 -4.07 -26.34
C HIS A 112 -7.32 -3.14 -25.94
N TYR A 113 -7.02 -1.84 -25.91
CA TYR A 113 -7.95 -0.76 -25.63
C TYR A 113 -8.16 0.12 -26.86
N GLU A 114 -9.34 0.73 -26.96
CA GLU A 114 -9.56 1.85 -27.87
C GLU A 114 -8.83 3.10 -27.33
N ALA A 115 -8.43 3.98 -28.24
CA ALA A 115 -7.74 5.24 -27.94
C ALA A 115 -8.70 6.45 -28.12
N PRO A 116 -9.54 6.78 -27.12
CA PRO A 116 -10.49 7.88 -27.23
C PRO A 116 -9.79 9.23 -27.20
N LEU A 117 -10.12 10.13 -28.13
CA LEU A 117 -9.52 11.47 -28.19
C LEU A 117 -10.14 12.49 -27.23
N GLN A 118 -11.25 12.13 -26.57
CA GLN A 118 -12.02 13.02 -25.70
C GLN A 118 -12.79 12.24 -24.63
N GLY A 119 -13.03 12.88 -23.47
CA GLY A 119 -13.91 12.37 -22.41
C GLY A 119 -13.23 12.15 -21.06
N LYS A 120 -14.04 11.77 -20.07
CA LYS A 120 -13.60 11.60 -18.68
C LYS A 120 -12.85 10.30 -18.46
N LEU A 121 -11.62 10.42 -17.95
CA LEU A 121 -10.77 9.31 -17.52
C LEU A 121 -11.31 8.62 -16.27
N PHE A 122 -11.79 9.39 -15.28
CA PHE A 122 -12.27 8.87 -14.01
C PHE A 122 -13.60 9.53 -13.60
N PRO A 123 -14.44 8.83 -12.80
CA PRO A 123 -15.73 9.34 -12.37
C PRO A 123 -15.64 10.57 -11.45
N ASP A 124 -16.77 11.26 -11.30
CA ASP A 124 -16.85 12.54 -10.57
C ASP A 124 -16.71 12.39 -9.04
N ASP A 125 -16.93 11.20 -8.49
CA ASP A 125 -16.72 10.92 -7.06
C ASP A 125 -15.24 10.89 -6.69
N ILE A 126 -14.37 10.42 -7.60
CA ILE A 126 -12.92 10.55 -7.45
C ILE A 126 -12.52 12.02 -7.57
N LEU A 127 -13.06 12.75 -8.56
CA LEU A 127 -12.79 14.19 -8.69
C LEU A 127 -13.14 14.94 -7.39
N SER A 128 -14.37 14.81 -6.88
CA SER A 128 -14.82 15.45 -5.63
C SER A 128 -14.07 15.00 -4.37
N ARG A 129 -13.45 13.83 -4.37
CA ARG A 129 -12.67 13.31 -3.24
C ARG A 129 -11.27 13.93 -3.15
N TYR A 130 -10.68 14.31 -4.30
CA TYR A 130 -9.29 14.73 -4.39
C TYR A 130 -9.09 16.19 -4.84
N CYS A 131 -10.07 16.86 -5.45
CA CYS A 131 -9.88 18.20 -6.03
C CYS A 131 -9.69 19.33 -5.02
N ASP A 132 -10.21 19.16 -3.81
CA ASP A 132 -10.18 20.19 -2.76
C ASP A 132 -9.02 19.99 -1.76
N LEU A 133 -8.16 18.99 -1.98
CA LEU A 133 -6.98 18.75 -1.15
C LEU A 133 -5.90 19.81 -1.41
N PRO A 134 -5.06 20.15 -0.40
CA PRO A 134 -3.87 20.98 -0.64
C PRO A 134 -2.99 20.35 -1.72
N PHE A 135 -2.54 21.18 -2.66
CA PHE A 135 -1.74 20.76 -3.81
C PHE A 135 -2.43 19.72 -4.72
N ALA A 136 -3.77 19.69 -4.76
CA ALA A 136 -4.56 18.78 -5.59
C ALA A 136 -4.20 18.84 -7.09
N SER A 137 -3.48 17.82 -7.54
CA SER A 137 -3.25 17.53 -8.95
C SER A 137 -4.50 17.02 -9.68
N VAL A 138 -5.43 16.40 -8.94
CA VAL A 138 -6.71 15.90 -9.47
C VAL A 138 -7.68 17.07 -9.67
N THR A 139 -7.70 17.61 -10.87
CA THR A 139 -8.54 18.76 -11.28
C THR A 139 -9.55 18.39 -12.38
N PRO A 140 -10.60 19.20 -12.61
CA PRO A 140 -11.52 18.98 -13.73
C PRO A 140 -10.83 18.93 -15.11
N LYS A 141 -9.70 19.62 -15.28
CA LYS A 141 -8.87 19.53 -16.49
C LYS A 141 -8.16 18.18 -16.58
N SER A 142 -7.55 17.73 -15.49
CA SER A 142 -6.85 16.43 -15.44
C SER A 142 -7.79 15.22 -15.62
N GLN A 143 -9.09 15.40 -15.39
CA GLN A 143 -10.11 14.38 -15.65
C GLN A 143 -10.31 14.10 -17.14
N LEU A 144 -9.97 15.04 -18.03
CA LEU A 144 -10.27 14.96 -19.45
C LEU A 144 -9.07 14.44 -20.25
N ILE A 145 -9.25 13.38 -21.05
CA ILE A 145 -8.13 12.80 -21.83
C ILE A 145 -7.58 13.77 -22.88
N GLU A 146 -8.42 14.64 -23.43
CA GLU A 146 -8.02 15.70 -24.36
C GLU A 146 -6.94 16.62 -23.75
N ASN A 147 -6.98 16.91 -22.44
CA ASN A 147 -5.96 17.68 -21.74
C ASN A 147 -4.64 16.91 -21.56
N TRP A 148 -4.68 15.58 -21.47
CA TRP A 148 -3.46 14.75 -21.46
C TRP A 148 -2.80 14.75 -22.83
N ILE A 149 -3.59 14.59 -23.90
CA ILE A 149 -3.15 14.60 -25.29
C ILE A 149 -2.57 15.97 -25.66
N GLU A 150 -3.27 17.07 -25.34
CA GLU A 150 -2.80 18.44 -25.59
C GLU A 150 -1.46 18.72 -24.90
N ARG A 151 -1.32 18.31 -23.64
CA ARG A 151 -0.10 18.53 -22.84
C ARG A 151 1.08 17.64 -23.20
N ALA A 152 0.86 16.55 -23.95
CA ALA A 152 1.93 15.75 -24.53
C ALA A 152 2.50 16.42 -25.80
N GLY A 153 1.75 17.34 -26.40
CA GLY A 153 2.14 18.01 -27.64
C GLY A 153 2.15 17.07 -28.85
N SER A 154 2.87 17.46 -29.90
CA SER A 154 2.90 16.75 -31.18
C SER A 154 4.32 16.45 -31.65
N ASN A 155 4.56 15.18 -32.02
CA ASN A 155 5.71 14.67 -32.78
C ASN A 155 7.12 14.87 -32.16
N PRO A 156 7.59 13.92 -31.32
CA PRO A 156 6.80 12.89 -30.64
C PRO A 156 6.01 13.50 -29.46
N PRO A 157 4.86 12.90 -29.07
CA PRO A 157 4.22 13.24 -27.79
C PRO A 157 5.20 12.96 -26.64
N SER A 158 5.37 13.90 -25.71
CA SER A 158 6.28 13.74 -24.56
C SER A 158 5.79 14.48 -23.31
N TYR A 159 6.11 13.92 -22.14
CA TYR A 159 5.95 14.52 -20.83
C TYR A 159 7.31 14.71 -20.14
N GLY A 160 7.34 15.57 -19.12
CA GLY A 160 8.49 15.69 -18.23
C GLY A 160 8.09 16.19 -16.85
N THR A 161 9.03 16.83 -16.16
CA THR A 161 8.82 17.36 -14.81
C THR A 161 7.71 18.42 -14.73
N GLY A 162 7.35 19.07 -15.84
CA GLY A 162 6.22 19.98 -15.97
C GLY A 162 4.84 19.31 -16.01
N GLN A 163 4.78 17.98 -15.93
CA GLN A 163 3.57 17.15 -15.89
C GLN A 163 3.51 16.28 -14.62
N GLY A 164 4.18 16.69 -13.54
CA GLY A 164 4.13 16.01 -12.24
C GLY A 164 2.71 15.85 -11.66
N ASP A 165 1.79 16.76 -12.01
CA ASP A 165 0.38 16.66 -11.65
C ASP A 165 -0.32 15.47 -12.36
N LEU A 166 0.05 15.19 -13.61
CA LEU A 166 -0.44 13.99 -14.31
C LEU A 166 0.10 12.72 -13.65
N ALA A 167 1.36 12.74 -13.19
CA ALA A 167 1.92 11.62 -12.42
C ALA A 167 1.15 11.39 -11.11
N ASP A 168 0.73 12.45 -10.40
CA ASP A 168 -0.16 12.33 -9.23
C ASP A 168 -1.52 11.71 -9.54
N VAL A 169 -2.13 12.07 -10.67
CA VAL A 169 -3.38 11.43 -11.09
C VAL A 169 -3.17 9.92 -11.30
N VAL A 170 -2.03 9.49 -11.87
CA VAL A 170 -1.69 8.05 -11.95
C VAL A 170 -1.66 7.40 -10.55
N LYS A 171 -1.05 8.06 -9.56
CA LYS A 171 -0.99 7.57 -8.17
C LYS A 171 -2.39 7.41 -7.56
N VAL A 172 -3.28 8.39 -7.78
CA VAL A 172 -4.69 8.33 -7.35
C VAL A 172 -5.44 7.19 -8.03
N LEU A 173 -5.31 7.03 -9.35
CA LEU A 173 -5.98 5.98 -10.11
C LEU A 173 -5.52 4.56 -9.70
N LEU A 174 -4.25 4.39 -9.31
CA LEU A 174 -3.72 3.14 -8.75
C LEU A 174 -4.37 2.80 -7.38
N ALA A 175 -4.53 3.81 -6.52
CA ALA A 175 -5.22 3.66 -5.22
C ALA A 175 -6.70 3.32 -5.40
N GLU A 176 -7.41 4.11 -6.22
CA GLU A 176 -8.84 3.98 -6.53
C GLU A 176 -9.21 2.83 -7.48
N ASN A 177 -8.25 1.94 -7.79
CA ASN A 177 -8.46 0.75 -8.62
C ASN A 177 -8.98 1.03 -10.04
N GLN A 178 -8.65 2.19 -10.62
CA GLN A 178 -9.07 2.59 -11.97
C GLN A 178 -8.17 1.95 -13.05
N LEU A 179 -7.90 0.66 -12.91
CA LEU A 179 -6.92 -0.07 -13.72
C LEU A 179 -7.27 -0.13 -15.20
N ASP A 180 -8.56 -0.27 -15.53
CA ASP A 180 -9.07 -0.21 -16.91
C ASP A 180 -8.63 1.08 -17.64
N ARG A 181 -8.67 2.19 -16.90
CA ARG A 181 -8.31 3.53 -17.39
C ARG A 181 -6.80 3.71 -17.50
N LEU A 182 -6.06 3.16 -16.54
CA LEU A 182 -4.60 3.18 -16.55
C LEU A 182 -4.00 2.30 -17.67
N LEU A 183 -4.58 1.12 -17.92
CA LEU A 183 -4.18 0.24 -19.02
C LEU A 183 -4.53 0.87 -20.38
N MET A 184 -5.69 1.52 -20.51
CA MET A 184 -6.02 2.31 -21.70
C MET A 184 -5.01 3.45 -21.92
N LEU A 185 -4.68 4.24 -20.89
CA LEU A 185 -3.69 5.32 -20.98
C LEU A 185 -2.28 4.80 -21.34
N ALA A 186 -1.87 3.64 -20.81
CA ALA A 186 -0.58 3.02 -21.13
C ALA A 186 -0.47 2.59 -22.60
N GLN A 187 -1.58 2.19 -23.22
CA GLN A 187 -1.65 1.83 -24.65
C GLN A 187 -1.93 3.03 -25.57
N HIS A 188 -2.25 4.21 -25.04
CA HIS A 188 -2.76 5.32 -25.84
C HIS A 188 -1.63 6.02 -26.63
N PRO A 189 -1.66 6.06 -27.98
CA PRO A 189 -0.52 6.47 -28.81
C PRO A 189 -0.12 7.96 -28.69
N GLN A 190 -0.96 8.78 -28.06
CA GLN A 190 -0.69 10.20 -27.78
C GLN A 190 -0.50 10.51 -26.29
N VAL A 191 -0.43 9.50 -25.41
CA VAL A 191 -0.18 9.67 -23.97
C VAL A 191 1.07 8.85 -23.60
N PRO A 192 2.26 9.46 -23.48
CA PRO A 192 3.48 8.77 -23.10
C PRO A 192 3.52 8.52 -21.58
N LEU A 193 2.61 7.67 -21.08
CA LEU A 193 2.41 7.43 -19.64
C LEU A 193 3.68 6.94 -18.90
N HIS A 194 4.57 6.26 -19.63
CA HIS A 194 5.85 5.79 -19.14
C HIS A 194 6.81 6.92 -18.77
N GLU A 195 6.74 8.09 -19.42
CA GLU A 195 7.61 9.24 -19.10
C GLU A 195 7.26 9.90 -17.77
N LEU A 196 6.08 9.60 -17.20
CA LEU A 196 5.68 10.01 -15.85
C LEU A 196 6.15 9.03 -14.75
N HIS A 197 6.76 7.89 -15.13
CA HIS A 197 7.16 6.82 -14.21
C HIS A 197 8.16 7.31 -13.17
N TRP A 198 9.28 7.88 -13.66
CA TRP A 198 10.29 8.52 -12.84
C TRP A 198 10.45 9.97 -13.30
N LEU A 199 10.00 10.89 -12.45
CA LEU A 199 10.22 12.33 -12.62
C LEU A 199 11.11 12.81 -11.48
N SER A 200 12.08 13.68 -11.76
CA SER A 200 12.85 14.35 -10.71
C SER A 200 13.38 15.73 -11.09
N TRP A 201 13.45 16.61 -10.09
CA TRP A 201 14.21 17.85 -10.14
C TRP A 201 14.68 18.21 -8.72
N GLY A 202 15.91 17.82 -8.38
CA GLY A 202 16.44 17.90 -7.00
C GLY A 202 15.86 16.87 -6.03
N HIS A 203 14.64 16.39 -6.27
CA HIS A 203 14.00 15.23 -5.63
C HIS A 203 13.11 14.51 -6.66
N SER A 204 12.79 13.24 -6.42
CA SER A 204 11.87 12.46 -7.28
C SER A 204 10.40 12.64 -6.88
N PHE A 205 9.49 12.48 -7.83
CA PHE A 205 8.04 12.62 -7.64
C PHE A 205 7.18 11.90 -8.70
N GLY A 206 7.77 10.97 -9.47
CA GLY A 206 7.05 10.15 -10.46
C GLY A 206 6.05 9.18 -9.82
N TRP A 207 5.29 8.44 -10.63
CA TRP A 207 4.35 7.44 -10.11
C TRP A 207 5.03 6.17 -9.55
N ASP A 208 6.36 6.03 -9.72
CA ASP A 208 7.21 5.06 -9.01
C ASP A 208 7.11 5.17 -7.47
N HIS A 209 6.87 6.37 -6.95
CA HIS A 209 6.66 6.62 -5.52
C HIS A 209 5.52 5.76 -4.91
N THR A 210 4.47 5.45 -5.67
CA THR A 210 3.37 4.58 -5.19
C THR A 210 3.89 3.22 -4.73
N MET A 211 4.80 2.62 -5.52
CA MET A 211 5.42 1.34 -5.17
C MET A 211 6.38 1.49 -4.01
N GLN A 212 7.30 2.46 -4.07
CA GLN A 212 8.36 2.58 -3.06
C GLN A 212 7.78 2.77 -1.65
N TRP A 213 6.72 3.56 -1.51
CA TRP A 213 6.11 3.89 -0.22
C TRP A 213 5.20 2.76 0.29
N ALA A 214 4.41 2.15 -0.60
CA ALA A 214 3.64 0.95 -0.29
C ALA A 214 4.54 -0.22 0.12
N LEU A 215 5.70 -0.41 -0.52
CA LEU A 215 6.63 -1.51 -0.23
C LEU A 215 7.29 -1.33 1.14
N GLU A 216 7.72 -0.10 1.45
CA GLU A 216 8.31 0.24 2.75
C GLU A 216 7.31 0.06 3.89
N ALA A 217 6.08 0.57 3.74
CA ALA A 217 4.99 0.33 4.69
C ALA A 217 4.70 -1.17 4.86
N TYR A 218 4.56 -1.90 3.75
CA TYR A 218 4.18 -3.30 3.75
C TYR A 218 5.24 -4.19 4.44
N ILE A 219 6.52 -4.01 4.12
CA ILE A 219 7.61 -4.77 4.77
C ILE A 219 7.72 -4.38 6.24
N PHE A 220 7.72 -3.08 6.55
CA PHE A 220 7.91 -2.61 7.92
C PHE A 220 6.82 -3.11 8.87
N PHE A 221 5.54 -2.96 8.50
CA PHE A 221 4.44 -3.31 9.39
C PHE A 221 4.23 -4.83 9.53
N ASN A 222 4.52 -5.64 8.50
CA ASN A 222 4.55 -7.10 8.66
C ASN A 222 5.69 -7.54 9.61
N VAL A 223 6.89 -6.97 9.49
CA VAL A 223 7.97 -7.25 10.44
C VAL A 223 7.60 -6.79 11.86
N LEU A 224 6.89 -5.68 12.02
CA LEU A 224 6.40 -5.25 13.33
C LEU A 224 5.39 -6.25 13.93
N LEU A 225 4.45 -6.78 13.12
CA LEU A 225 3.53 -7.83 13.55
C LEU A 225 4.27 -9.10 14.02
N SER A 226 5.41 -9.42 13.42
CA SER A 226 6.26 -10.55 13.80
C SER A 226 6.99 -10.38 15.15
N LYS A 227 6.87 -9.23 15.82
CA LYS A 227 7.61 -8.86 17.04
C LYS A 227 6.66 -8.45 18.18
N PRO A 228 5.76 -9.35 18.65
CA PRO A 228 4.76 -9.04 19.68
C PRO A 228 5.39 -8.55 21.00
N GLU A 229 6.63 -8.93 21.29
CA GLU A 229 7.38 -8.42 22.44
C GLU A 229 7.59 -6.90 22.40
N LEU A 230 7.57 -6.27 21.23
CA LEU A 230 7.70 -4.83 21.09
C LEU A 230 6.39 -4.10 21.34
N HIS A 231 5.24 -4.79 21.28
CA HIS A 231 3.91 -4.19 21.36
C HIS A 231 3.52 -3.87 22.80
N VAL A 232 3.88 -4.74 23.76
CA VAL A 232 3.40 -4.75 25.16
C VAL A 232 3.51 -3.38 25.85
N ASP A 233 4.64 -2.68 25.65
CA ASP A 233 4.88 -1.33 26.23
C ASP A 233 5.03 -0.25 25.14
N GLY A 234 4.58 -0.50 23.91
CA GLY A 234 4.74 0.43 22.80
C GLY A 234 6.20 0.66 22.36
N ARG A 235 7.12 -0.26 22.67
CA ARG A 235 8.58 -0.12 22.47
C ARG A 235 8.98 0.15 21.02
N TYR A 236 8.16 -0.27 20.05
CA TYR A 236 8.38 0.05 18.63
C TYR A 236 8.32 1.55 18.34
N LYS A 237 7.60 2.36 19.13
CA LYS A 237 7.46 3.81 18.90
C LYS A 237 8.77 4.58 19.13
N SER A 238 9.72 4.01 19.87
CA SER A 238 11.07 4.56 20.04
C SER A 238 12.07 4.04 19.00
N MET A 239 11.67 3.14 18.10
CA MET A 239 12.51 2.71 16.99
C MET A 239 12.70 3.84 15.99
N SER A 240 13.95 4.14 15.61
CA SER A 240 14.22 5.16 14.61
C SER A 240 13.64 4.79 13.24
N SER A 241 13.62 3.51 12.86
CA SER A 241 12.91 3.04 11.67
C SER A 241 11.40 3.31 11.74
N TYR A 242 10.72 3.08 12.88
CA TYR A 242 9.30 3.43 13.04
C TYR A 242 9.04 4.92 12.80
N GLN A 243 9.81 5.78 13.48
CA GLN A 243 9.67 7.22 13.37
C GLN A 243 9.96 7.72 11.95
N SER A 244 10.95 7.13 11.28
CA SER A 244 11.27 7.42 9.88
C SER A 244 10.17 6.98 8.92
N VAL A 245 9.62 5.77 9.10
CA VAL A 245 8.55 5.21 8.25
C VAL A 245 7.27 6.01 8.40
N VAL A 246 6.77 6.24 9.62
CA VAL A 246 5.56 7.04 9.83
C VAL A 246 5.76 8.45 9.31
N ARG A 247 6.90 9.10 9.62
CA ARG A 247 7.21 10.43 9.08
C ARG A 247 7.20 10.43 7.55
N LYS A 248 7.87 9.48 6.89
CA LYS A 248 7.89 9.38 5.42
C LYS A 248 6.46 9.31 4.91
N LEU A 249 5.70 8.30 5.34
CA LEU A 249 4.36 7.97 4.86
C LEU A 249 3.33 9.10 5.05
N THR A 250 3.52 10.00 6.03
CA THR A 250 2.61 11.13 6.27
C THR A 250 3.12 12.48 5.77
N TYR A 251 4.42 12.62 5.48
CA TYR A 251 5.04 13.89 5.07
C TYR A 251 4.48 14.40 3.73
N SER A 252 4.53 15.71 3.52
CA SER A 252 4.08 16.36 2.28
C SER A 252 5.26 16.83 1.45
N THR A 253 5.18 16.57 0.15
CA THR A 253 6.16 16.95 -0.87
C THR A 253 5.43 17.61 -2.03
N ASP A 254 6.16 18.14 -3.01
CA ASP A 254 5.57 18.38 -4.31
C ASP A 254 5.06 17.04 -4.87
N TYR A 255 3.87 17.06 -5.48
CA TYR A 255 3.18 15.90 -6.04
C TYR A 255 3.14 14.69 -5.08
N ASP A 256 2.42 14.82 -3.97
CA ASP A 256 2.41 13.86 -2.86
C ASP A 256 1.24 12.85 -2.86
N ALA A 257 0.55 12.65 -3.99
CA ALA A 257 -0.65 11.82 -4.01
C ALA A 257 -0.43 10.34 -3.63
N GLN A 258 0.83 9.84 -3.65
CA GLN A 258 1.17 8.53 -3.06
C GLN A 258 0.85 8.45 -1.55
N THR A 259 0.75 9.58 -0.86
CA THR A 259 0.54 9.66 0.59
C THR A 259 -0.91 9.51 1.01
N PHE A 260 -1.88 9.77 0.13
CA PHE A 260 -3.29 9.80 0.52
C PHE A 260 -3.78 8.48 1.16
N PRO A 261 -3.47 7.27 0.65
CA PRO A 261 -3.87 6.01 1.29
C PRO A 261 -3.17 5.78 2.64
N HIS A 262 -1.99 6.37 2.85
CA HIS A 262 -1.24 6.28 4.09
C HIS A 262 -1.75 7.29 5.14
N ARG A 263 -2.06 8.52 4.74
CA ARG A 263 -2.67 9.55 5.58
C ARG A 263 -4.06 9.13 6.05
N ASP A 264 -4.88 8.54 5.19
CA ASP A 264 -6.19 8.01 5.59
C ASP A 264 -6.07 6.90 6.66
N PHE A 265 -5.10 6.01 6.52
CA PHE A 265 -4.81 5.00 7.55
C PHE A 265 -4.37 5.63 8.89
N PHE A 266 -3.46 6.60 8.88
CA PHE A 266 -2.96 7.21 10.12
C PHE A 266 -3.86 8.27 10.74
N PHE A 267 -4.71 8.96 9.97
CA PHE A 267 -5.45 10.13 10.46
C PHE A 267 -6.96 10.08 10.15
N GLY A 268 -7.42 9.23 9.23
CA GLY A 268 -8.84 9.09 8.88
C GLY A 268 -9.40 10.19 7.96
N ALA A 269 -8.53 10.97 7.32
CA ALA A 269 -8.89 11.85 6.21
C ALA A 269 -7.70 12.03 5.26
N LEU A 270 -8.00 12.46 4.03
CA LEU A 270 -7.05 12.54 2.92
C LEU A 270 -6.14 13.79 2.97
N ASP A 271 -6.61 14.89 3.59
CA ASP A 271 -5.80 16.07 3.88
C ASP A 271 -5.47 16.18 5.37
N HIS A 272 -4.36 15.57 5.77
CA HIS A 272 -3.75 15.85 7.06
C HIS A 272 -2.23 15.96 6.94
N THR A 273 -1.74 17.20 6.83
CA THR A 273 -0.36 17.60 7.17
C THR A 273 -0.15 17.64 8.70
N GLY A 274 -0.62 16.58 9.38
CA GLY A 274 -0.55 16.45 10.83
C GLY A 274 0.88 16.15 11.32
N PRO A 275 1.29 16.68 12.49
CA PRO A 275 2.54 16.25 13.11
C PRO A 275 2.45 14.76 13.51
N VAL A 276 3.59 14.06 13.45
CA VAL A 276 3.70 12.59 13.56
C VAL A 276 3.20 12.06 14.92
N ASP A 277 3.21 12.89 15.96
CA ASP A 277 2.69 12.59 17.30
C ASP A 277 1.16 12.43 17.34
N LYS A 278 0.43 12.93 16.33
CA LYS A 278 -1.02 12.76 16.17
C LYS A 278 -1.41 11.58 15.28
N ALA A 279 -0.46 10.84 14.72
CA ALA A 279 -0.76 9.65 13.94
C ALA A 279 -1.41 8.59 14.83
N ALA A 280 -2.53 8.04 14.38
CA ALA A 280 -3.19 6.92 15.04
C ALA A 280 -2.21 5.75 15.18
N ASP A 281 -2.28 5.08 16.32
CA ASP A 281 -1.41 3.95 16.59
C ASP A 281 -1.76 2.78 15.66
N PRO A 282 -0.84 2.35 14.77
CA PRO A 282 -1.13 1.29 13.80
C PRO A 282 -1.44 -0.06 14.45
N LEU A 283 -1.09 -0.27 15.73
CA LEU A 283 -1.41 -1.50 16.46
C LEU A 283 -2.68 -1.42 17.32
N ALA A 284 -3.32 -0.25 17.44
CA ALA A 284 -4.53 -0.09 18.26
C ALA A 284 -5.76 -0.77 17.65
N ASP A 285 -5.82 -0.90 16.32
CA ASP A 285 -6.82 -1.69 15.61
C ASP A 285 -6.13 -2.69 14.66
N PRO A 286 -5.93 -3.95 15.08
CA PRO A 286 -5.29 -4.96 14.26
C PRO A 286 -6.04 -5.31 12.97
N ASN A 287 -7.36 -5.05 12.89
CA ASN A 287 -8.15 -5.25 11.67
C ASN A 287 -7.91 -4.11 10.68
N LYS A 288 -7.89 -2.85 11.17
CA LYS A 288 -7.51 -1.69 10.35
C LYS A 288 -6.12 -1.85 9.76
N LEU A 289 -5.16 -2.37 10.54
CA LEU A 289 -3.81 -2.68 10.05
C LEU A 289 -3.81 -3.77 8.97
N GLN A 290 -4.63 -4.82 9.11
CA GLN A 290 -4.73 -5.87 8.08
C GLN A 290 -5.32 -5.34 6.77
N GLU A 291 -6.36 -4.51 6.81
CA GLU A 291 -6.87 -3.88 5.60
C GLU A 291 -5.88 -2.90 4.97
N TYR A 292 -5.10 -2.19 5.78
CA TYR A 292 -4.00 -1.35 5.31
C TYR A 292 -2.88 -2.18 4.64
N LEU A 293 -2.46 -3.29 5.24
CA LEU A 293 -1.48 -4.19 4.64
C LEU A 293 -1.97 -4.81 3.33
N LYS A 294 -3.26 -5.18 3.26
CA LYS A 294 -3.91 -5.61 2.00
C LYS A 294 -3.91 -4.49 0.97
N MET A 295 -4.21 -3.24 1.37
CA MET A 295 -4.18 -2.07 0.48
C MET A 295 -2.77 -1.83 -0.07
N CYS A 296 -1.73 -1.81 0.77
CA CYS A 296 -0.35 -1.68 0.32
C CYS A 296 0.02 -2.80 -0.64
N PHE A 297 -0.32 -4.06 -0.35
CA PHE A 297 -0.05 -5.18 -1.26
C PHE A 297 -0.80 -5.05 -2.60
N ARG A 298 -2.04 -4.55 -2.60
CA ARG A 298 -2.79 -4.22 -3.82
C ARG A 298 -2.07 -3.18 -4.67
N LEU A 299 -1.55 -2.11 -4.06
CA LEU A 299 -0.75 -1.11 -4.78
C LEU A 299 0.47 -1.74 -5.47
N LEU A 300 1.18 -2.67 -4.82
CA LEU A 300 2.38 -3.31 -5.38
C LEU A 300 2.09 -4.10 -6.66
N TYR A 301 1.10 -4.98 -6.66
CA TYR A 301 0.80 -5.79 -7.86
C TYR A 301 0.09 -4.99 -8.96
N ARG A 302 -0.71 -3.97 -8.60
CA ARG A 302 -1.31 -3.04 -9.58
C ARG A 302 -0.25 -2.17 -10.27
N TYR A 303 0.73 -1.71 -9.50
CA TYR A 303 1.88 -0.98 -10.01
C TYR A 303 2.71 -1.84 -10.95
N ASP A 304 3.01 -3.10 -10.58
CA ASP A 304 3.72 -4.03 -11.44
C ASP A 304 3.01 -4.20 -12.79
N MET A 305 1.70 -4.44 -12.75
CA MET A 305 0.87 -4.58 -13.94
C MET A 305 0.93 -3.33 -14.84
N LEU A 306 0.79 -2.13 -14.27
CA LEU A 306 0.85 -0.89 -15.04
C LEU A 306 2.25 -0.65 -15.63
N ALA A 307 3.31 -0.95 -14.87
CA ALA A 307 4.68 -0.80 -15.34
C ALA A 307 5.00 -1.75 -16.50
N GLN A 308 4.53 -2.99 -16.44
CA GLN A 308 4.63 -3.93 -17.56
C GLN A 308 3.90 -3.41 -18.80
N GLU A 309 2.67 -2.89 -18.65
CA GLU A 309 1.88 -2.33 -19.76
C GLU A 309 2.53 -1.08 -20.39
N CYS A 310 3.11 -0.21 -19.55
CA CYS A 310 3.89 0.95 -19.98
C CYS A 310 5.25 0.60 -20.62
N GLY A 311 5.63 -0.69 -20.68
CA GLY A 311 6.93 -1.12 -21.21
C GLY A 311 8.13 -0.77 -20.32
N VAL A 312 7.93 -0.45 -19.04
CA VAL A 312 9.01 -0.17 -18.08
C VAL A 312 9.84 -1.45 -17.92
N VAL A 313 11.08 -1.42 -18.42
CA VAL A 313 11.87 -2.63 -18.63
C VAL A 313 12.28 -3.27 -17.31
N ARG A 314 11.64 -4.41 -16.99
CA ARG A 314 11.97 -5.33 -15.88
C ARG A 314 12.14 -4.62 -14.53
N LEU A 315 11.03 -4.32 -13.87
CA LEU A 315 11.02 -3.98 -12.44
C LEU A 315 11.81 -5.02 -11.62
N ASP A 316 12.97 -4.58 -11.13
CA ASP A 316 13.80 -5.36 -10.21
C ASP A 316 13.19 -5.33 -8.81
N TRP A 317 12.11 -6.10 -8.63
CA TRP A 317 11.48 -6.28 -7.33
C TRP A 317 12.42 -6.87 -6.27
N GLU A 318 13.42 -7.65 -6.68
CA GLU A 318 14.34 -8.28 -5.74
C GLU A 318 15.32 -7.23 -5.18
N GLY A 319 15.93 -6.42 -6.04
CA GLY A 319 16.75 -5.29 -5.65
C GLY A 319 15.98 -4.16 -4.97
N ASN A 320 14.69 -3.95 -5.30
CA ASN A 320 13.81 -3.02 -4.59
C ASN A 320 13.51 -3.51 -3.16
N VAL A 321 13.10 -4.78 -2.98
CA VAL A 321 12.88 -5.36 -1.64
C VAL A 321 14.16 -5.35 -0.81
N ALA A 322 15.29 -5.73 -1.42
CA ALA A 322 16.60 -5.67 -0.80
C ALA A 322 17.01 -4.24 -0.40
N PHE A 323 16.74 -3.25 -1.25
CA PHE A 323 16.98 -1.84 -0.96
C PHE A 323 16.09 -1.33 0.17
N THR A 324 14.79 -1.65 0.19
CA THR A 324 13.87 -1.28 1.28
C THR A 324 14.34 -1.87 2.61
N VAL A 325 14.66 -3.16 2.66
CA VAL A 325 15.21 -3.83 3.86
C VAL A 325 16.54 -3.21 4.30
N GLY A 326 17.41 -2.86 3.35
CA GLY A 326 18.66 -2.12 3.58
C GLY A 326 18.44 -0.70 4.12
N CYS A 327 17.45 0.02 3.60
CA CYS A 327 17.09 1.37 4.05
C CYS A 327 16.59 1.36 5.49
N LEU A 328 15.63 0.48 5.80
CA LEU A 328 15.01 0.32 7.12
C LEU A 328 16.04 -0.08 8.20
N TRP A 329 16.78 -1.17 7.99
CA TRP A 329 17.57 -1.81 9.06
C TRP A 329 19.06 -1.97 8.78
N LYS A 330 19.57 -1.42 7.66
CA LYS A 330 20.98 -1.54 7.22
C LYS A 330 21.44 -3.00 7.06
N ALA A 331 20.50 -3.90 6.77
CA ALA A 331 20.80 -5.29 6.47
C ALA A 331 21.41 -5.43 5.07
N LYS A 332 22.54 -6.12 4.98
CA LYS A 332 23.25 -6.39 3.73
C LYS A 332 22.60 -7.54 2.96
N THR A 333 22.59 -7.42 1.64
CA THR A 333 22.16 -8.43 0.67
C THR A 333 23.10 -8.40 -0.53
N ASP A 334 23.15 -9.47 -1.32
CA ASP A 334 24.08 -9.54 -2.46
C ASP A 334 23.70 -8.56 -3.59
N TYR A 335 22.43 -8.14 -3.64
CA TYR A 335 21.92 -7.08 -4.53
C TYR A 335 22.44 -5.67 -4.20
N VAL A 336 23.15 -5.49 -3.08
CA VAL A 336 23.70 -4.20 -2.65
C VAL A 336 25.24 -4.17 -2.71
N GLU A 337 25.91 -5.34 -2.77
CA GLU A 337 27.38 -5.41 -2.71
C GLU A 337 28.09 -5.46 -4.06
N THR A 338 27.41 -5.76 -5.19
CA THR A 338 28.10 -6.01 -6.47
C THR A 338 28.48 -4.76 -7.28
N GLY A 339 28.09 -3.55 -6.86
CA GLY A 339 28.50 -2.27 -7.49
C GLY A 339 28.02 -2.04 -8.94
N LYS A 340 27.24 -2.97 -9.51
CA LYS A 340 26.59 -2.82 -10.83
C LYS A 340 25.26 -2.07 -10.76
N ASP A 341 24.67 -2.03 -9.58
CA ASP A 341 23.41 -1.37 -9.29
C ASP A 341 23.65 0.02 -8.71
N SER A 342 23.95 0.97 -9.60
CA SER A 342 23.82 2.38 -9.26
C SER A 342 22.34 2.76 -9.18
N TRP A 343 22.00 3.81 -8.43
CA TRP A 343 20.64 4.37 -8.47
C TRP A 343 20.23 4.77 -9.90
N VAL A 344 21.19 5.17 -10.74
CA VAL A 344 20.98 5.54 -12.15
C VAL A 344 20.52 4.35 -12.99
N THR A 345 20.96 3.12 -12.69
CA THR A 345 20.60 1.91 -13.46
C THR A 345 19.33 1.21 -12.97
N ARG A 346 18.67 1.72 -11.93
CA ARG A 346 17.39 1.20 -11.40
C ARG A 346 16.17 2.06 -11.76
N PHE A 347 16.40 3.26 -12.30
CA PHE A 347 15.37 4.26 -12.59
C PHE A 347 15.56 4.95 -13.96
N ALA A 348 16.34 4.32 -14.84
CA ALA A 348 16.50 4.65 -16.26
C ALA A 348 16.17 3.42 -17.11
#